data_AF-A0AAQ3UCE1-F1
#
_entry.id   AF-A0AAQ3UCE1-F1
#
_cell.length_a   1.000
_cell.length_b   1.000
_cell.length_c   1.000
_cell.angle_alpha   90.00
_cell.angle_beta   90.00
_cell.angle_gamma   90.00
#
_symmetry.space_group_name_H-M   'P 1'
#
loop_
_entity.id
_entity.type
_entity.pdbx_description
1 polymer ?
#
loop_
_entity_poly.entity_id
_entity_poly.type
_entity_poly.pdbx_seq_one_letter_code
_entity_poly.pdbx_strand_id
1 'polypeptide(L)'
;MLMSSRRRGAAATPQPGHLHPCGQETLRPPAPPNSRRTSQEEQSKGAEVGDGSSAARLLSVVDAEDLVRSGWGRRSAGGGAQCGGSRTVRLDPPSGSREEVGPDTARKFLDHTQWLVNYWLLQNGFSIGIADAIDADTMEKINETIFRAKNDANELIIQEHDRQLEAEPGCSMMESFENKMNWILYRALAAAGDSAEKSLSESNNLKAMVTAGSKGCWMNILQMTACVGQQNVAGKRIPFGFIDRTLPHFTKYDYGPESRGFVENSFLRGLTPQDFLFHAMDGREFISNTVVKTPEARYIQRRLVKAMEDIMVKYDGTVRNSLGDVIQFLWQKPEFDYVFRYELDCENWRPNYMLPEYADDLKTIQEFKNVFEAEARKLEAGRFQLGTEIATNGGTFACEPQTAYLECPKDVQD
;
A
#
# COMPACT_ATOMS: atom_id res chain seq x y z
N MET A 1 33.31 60.84 2.95
CA MET A 1 34.12 59.62 3.04
C MET A 1 33.34 58.62 3.88
N LEU A 2 32.41 57.85 3.29
CA LEU A 2 32.59 56.50 2.72
C LEU A 2 32.94 55.42 3.76
N MET A 3 31.96 54.56 4.07
CA MET A 3 31.98 53.07 3.96
C MET A 3 30.66 52.55 4.57
N SER A 4 29.64 52.22 3.75
CA SER A 4 29.41 50.92 3.08
C SER A 4 29.00 49.81 4.05
N SER A 5 27.69 49.68 4.31
CA SER A 5 27.09 48.44 4.83
C SER A 5 26.46 47.67 3.66
N ARG A 6 27.03 46.51 3.33
CA ARG A 6 26.46 45.57 2.35
C ARG A 6 25.19 44.94 2.94
N ARG A 7 24.03 45.27 2.36
CA ARG A 7 22.79 44.50 2.51
C ARG A 7 23.01 43.11 1.89
N ARG A 8 22.86 42.04 2.69
CA ARG A 8 22.63 40.69 2.16
C ARG A 8 21.20 40.63 1.62
N GLY A 9 21.06 40.12 0.40
CA GLY A 9 19.81 40.11 -0.36
C GLY A 9 18.69 39.38 0.36
N ALA A 10 17.52 40.00 0.38
CA ALA A 10 16.26 39.34 0.68
C ALA A 10 15.98 38.31 -0.43
N ALA A 11 15.58 37.10 -0.03
CA ALA A 11 15.03 36.12 -0.96
C ALA A 11 13.85 36.76 -1.69
N ALA A 12 13.88 36.70 -3.03
CA ALA A 12 12.87 37.29 -3.88
C ALA A 12 11.52 36.59 -3.65
N THR A 13 10.51 37.35 -3.20
CA THR A 13 9.11 36.97 -3.36
C THR A 13 8.83 36.76 -4.85
N PRO A 14 8.23 35.63 -5.28
CA PRO A 14 7.91 35.43 -6.68
C PRO A 14 6.91 36.49 -7.14
N GLN A 15 7.19 37.14 -8.26
CA GLN A 15 6.27 38.13 -8.83
C GLN A 15 5.02 37.44 -9.40
N PRO A 16 3.82 38.02 -9.22
CA PRO A 16 2.59 37.42 -9.71
C PRO A 16 2.47 37.67 -11.21
N GLY A 17 2.94 36.72 -12.02
CA GLY A 17 2.47 36.58 -13.39
C GLY A 17 1.00 36.15 -13.36
N HIS A 18 0.16 36.77 -14.19
CA HIS A 18 -1.27 36.46 -14.32
C HIS A 18 -1.57 34.96 -14.26
N LEU A 19 -2.09 34.46 -13.13
CA LEU A 19 -2.77 33.18 -12.94
C LEU A 19 -3.17 33.11 -11.45
N HIS A 20 -4.40 32.72 -11.14
CA HIS A 20 -4.77 32.42 -9.76
C HIS A 20 -3.82 31.35 -9.21
N PRO A 21 -3.24 31.52 -8.00
CA PRO A 21 -2.30 30.55 -7.47
C PRO A 21 -2.99 29.19 -7.36
N CYS A 22 -2.39 28.16 -7.95
CA CYS A 22 -2.91 26.80 -7.84
C CYS A 22 -2.74 26.31 -6.39
N GLY A 23 -3.65 25.47 -5.89
CA GLY A 23 -3.52 24.86 -4.56
C GLY A 23 -2.17 24.12 -4.38
N GLN A 24 -1.58 23.62 -5.46
CA GLN A 24 -0.26 22.99 -5.46
C GLN A 24 0.89 23.99 -5.26
N GLU A 25 0.77 25.21 -5.77
CA GLU A 25 1.78 26.27 -5.59
C GLU A 25 1.78 26.82 -4.17
N THR A 26 0.62 26.82 -3.51
CA THR A 26 0.48 27.20 -2.09
C THR A 26 0.85 26.08 -1.15
N LEU A 27 0.61 24.82 -1.52
CA LEU A 27 1.06 23.63 -0.79
C LEU A 27 2.55 23.36 -0.88
N ARG A 28 3.35 24.19 -1.60
CA ARG A 28 4.81 24.17 -1.57
C ARG A 28 5.29 24.19 -0.11
N PRO A 29 5.68 23.04 0.47
CA PRO A 29 6.37 23.07 1.74
C PRO A 29 7.73 23.72 1.46
N PRO A 30 8.49 24.16 2.48
CA PRO A 30 9.94 24.21 2.35
C PRO A 30 10.41 22.75 2.20
N ALA A 31 10.22 22.17 1.02
CA ALA A 31 10.86 20.94 0.65
C ALA A 31 12.36 21.18 0.82
N PRO A 32 13.09 20.26 1.45
CA PRO A 32 14.51 20.44 1.61
C PRO A 32 15.17 20.65 0.24
N PRO A 33 16.08 21.64 0.10
CA PRO A 33 16.69 21.94 -1.19
C PRO A 33 17.37 20.66 -1.72
N ASN A 34 17.14 20.36 -3.00
CA ASN A 34 17.64 19.20 -3.76
C ASN A 34 16.99 17.82 -3.53
N SER A 35 15.87 17.68 -2.80
CA SER A 35 15.15 16.39 -2.76
C SER A 35 14.33 16.16 -4.05
N ARG A 36 14.58 15.08 -4.79
CA ARG A 36 13.76 14.65 -5.93
C ARG A 36 13.01 13.37 -5.60
N ARG A 37 11.71 13.32 -5.89
CA ARG A 37 10.90 12.13 -5.65
C ARG A 37 9.94 11.90 -6.81
N THR A 38 10.02 10.72 -7.42
CA THR A 38 9.08 10.26 -8.44
C THR A 38 8.33 9.04 -7.92
N SER A 39 7.00 9.13 -7.81
CA SER A 39 6.14 7.99 -7.50
C SER A 39 5.25 7.66 -8.68
N GLN A 40 5.15 6.38 -9.04
CA GLN A 40 4.17 5.91 -10.03
C GLN A 40 2.88 5.49 -9.32
N GLU A 41 1.75 6.03 -9.74
CA GLU A 41 0.42 5.55 -9.32
C GLU A 41 -0.16 4.69 -10.45
N GLU A 42 -0.32 3.38 -10.22
CA GLU A 42 -1.09 2.53 -11.12
C GLU A 42 -2.58 2.79 -10.89
N GLN A 43 -3.25 3.38 -11.90
CA GLN A 43 -4.70 3.31 -11.99
C GLN A 43 -5.09 1.88 -12.36
N SER A 44 -6.04 1.30 -11.63
CA SER A 44 -6.62 0.01 -11.94
C SER A 44 -7.44 0.07 -13.22
N LYS A 45 -6.82 -0.18 -14.39
CA LYS A 45 -7.31 -0.94 -15.56
C LYS A 45 -6.50 -0.66 -16.82
N GLY A 46 -6.32 -1.70 -17.63
CA GLY A 46 -5.53 -1.68 -18.87
C GLY A 46 -6.00 -0.64 -19.87
N ALA A 47 -5.09 0.25 -20.24
CA ALA A 47 -5.15 1.04 -21.45
C ALA A 47 -3.80 0.88 -22.16
N GLU A 48 -3.83 0.40 -23.40
CA GLU A 48 -2.66 0.30 -24.27
C GLU A 48 -2.05 1.69 -24.50
N VAL A 49 -0.73 1.74 -24.53
CA VAL A 49 0.05 2.98 -24.68
C VAL A 49 0.01 3.41 -26.16
N GLY A 50 -0.83 4.38 -26.48
CA GLY A 50 -0.73 5.17 -27.71
C GLY A 50 0.13 6.41 -27.46
N ASP A 51 1.11 6.64 -28.34
CA ASP A 51 1.90 7.86 -28.37
C ASP A 51 1.00 9.09 -28.58
N GLY A 52 1.10 10.05 -27.66
CA GLY A 52 0.44 11.35 -27.79
C GLY A 52 -0.97 11.42 -27.21
N SER A 53 -1.07 12.02 -26.01
CA SER A 53 -2.29 12.61 -25.46
C SER A 53 -3.52 11.71 -25.36
N SER A 54 -3.62 10.93 -24.26
CA SER A 54 -4.85 10.71 -23.44
C SER A 54 -4.79 9.41 -22.63
N ALA A 55 -3.94 9.38 -21.59
CA ALA A 55 -4.12 8.50 -20.43
C ALA A 55 -3.21 9.04 -19.32
N ALA A 56 -3.79 9.66 -18.29
CA ALA A 56 -3.04 10.20 -17.17
C ALA A 56 -2.45 9.05 -16.33
N ARG A 57 -1.23 8.60 -16.68
CA ARG A 57 -0.33 8.05 -15.66
C ARG A 57 -0.06 9.17 -14.67
N LEU A 58 -0.76 9.18 -13.55
CA LEU A 58 -0.51 10.10 -12.44
C LEU A 58 0.82 9.68 -11.79
N LEU A 59 1.94 10.18 -12.32
CA LEU A 59 3.16 10.23 -11.55
C LEU A 59 3.06 11.40 -10.57
N SER A 60 3.33 11.15 -9.28
CA SER A 60 3.73 12.24 -8.40
C SER A 60 5.20 12.53 -8.65
N VAL A 61 5.46 13.69 -9.23
CA VAL A 61 6.82 14.17 -9.47
C VAL A 61 7.01 15.39 -8.58
N VAL A 62 7.89 15.25 -7.60
CA VAL A 62 8.49 16.35 -6.85
C VAL A 62 9.87 16.54 -7.46
N ASP A 63 10.03 17.57 -8.29
CA ASP A 63 11.30 17.90 -8.93
C ASP A 63 11.78 19.23 -8.38
N ALA A 64 13.05 19.28 -7.93
CA ALA A 64 13.77 20.44 -7.42
C ALA A 64 12.92 21.70 -7.14
N GLU A 65 12.20 21.68 -6.01
CA GLU A 65 11.35 22.76 -5.46
C GLU A 65 9.87 22.83 -5.92
N ASP A 66 9.43 21.99 -6.86
CA ASP A 66 8.06 22.00 -7.38
C ASP A 66 7.33 20.64 -7.34
N LEU A 67 6.07 20.66 -6.89
CA LEU A 67 5.12 19.56 -7.06
C LEU A 67 4.45 19.70 -8.43
N VAL A 68 4.92 18.94 -9.41
CA VAL A 68 4.59 19.21 -10.82
C VAL A 68 3.24 18.61 -11.23
N ARG A 69 2.88 17.40 -10.78
CA ARG A 69 1.57 16.75 -11.06
C ARG A 69 1.21 15.72 -9.99
N SER A 70 -0.11 15.49 -9.79
CA SER A 70 -0.81 14.45 -8.99
C SER A 70 -1.35 14.82 -7.59
N GLY A 71 -2.20 13.92 -7.07
CA GLY A 71 -2.79 13.98 -5.73
C GLY A 71 -1.87 13.39 -4.66
N TRP A 72 -1.81 14.05 -3.51
CA TRP A 72 -1.04 13.59 -2.35
C TRP A 72 -1.93 12.76 -1.40
N GLY A 73 -1.55 11.51 -1.16
CA GLY A 73 -2.29 10.59 -0.27
C GLY A 73 -1.39 9.90 0.77
N ARG A 74 -1.98 8.98 1.56
CA ARG A 74 -1.28 8.24 2.63
C ARG A 74 -0.01 7.51 2.16
N ARG A 75 0.03 7.04 0.91
CA ARG A 75 1.22 6.40 0.33
C ARG A 75 2.42 7.35 0.23
N SER A 76 2.18 8.63 -0.01
CA SER A 76 3.24 9.64 -0.21
C SER A 76 3.65 10.32 1.11
N ALA A 77 2.69 10.54 2.01
CA ALA A 77 2.87 11.34 3.23
C ALA A 77 2.83 10.54 4.55
N GLY A 78 2.35 9.30 4.54
CA GLY A 78 2.26 8.43 5.72
C GLY A 78 3.43 7.46 5.82
N GLY A 79 3.57 6.78 6.97
CA GLY A 79 4.48 5.65 7.10
C GLY A 79 4.01 4.52 6.19
N GLY A 80 4.59 4.41 4.99
CA GLY A 80 4.32 3.33 4.05
C GLY A 80 4.65 2.00 4.70
N ALA A 81 3.65 1.15 4.90
CA ALA A 81 3.89 -0.24 5.29
C ALA A 81 4.31 -1.00 4.03
N GLN A 82 5.52 -1.59 4.05
CA GLN A 82 5.97 -2.55 3.05
C GLN A 82 5.16 -3.84 3.24
N CYS A 83 4.06 -3.98 2.49
CA CYS A 83 3.31 -5.23 2.44
C CYS A 83 3.67 -5.97 1.16
N GLY A 84 4.25 -7.16 1.33
CA GLY A 84 4.60 -8.06 0.24
C GLY A 84 3.37 -8.61 -0.49
N GLY A 85 3.53 -8.81 -1.80
CA GLY A 85 2.58 -9.51 -2.65
C GLY A 85 1.99 -8.62 -3.74
N SER A 86 2.42 -8.88 -4.98
CA SER A 86 1.96 -8.30 -6.25
C SER A 86 2.64 -6.99 -6.69
N ARG A 87 2.96 -6.95 -7.99
CA ARG A 87 3.77 -5.94 -8.70
C ARG A 87 3.38 -4.53 -8.27
N THR A 88 4.21 -3.90 -7.45
CA THR A 88 4.05 -2.48 -7.13
C THR A 88 5.44 -1.87 -7.00
N VAL A 89 5.67 -0.78 -7.73
CA VAL A 89 6.91 -0.01 -7.70
C VAL A 89 7.18 0.44 -6.26
N ARG A 90 8.42 0.18 -5.80
CA ARG A 90 8.91 0.56 -4.48
C ARG A 90 8.68 2.06 -4.26
N LEU A 91 7.96 2.40 -3.20
CA LEU A 91 7.88 3.77 -2.70
C LEU A 91 8.45 3.73 -1.29
N ASP A 92 9.64 4.29 -1.12
CA ASP A 92 10.21 4.51 0.19
C ASP A 92 9.30 5.48 0.97
N PRO A 93 9.12 5.33 2.28
CA PRO A 93 8.30 6.23 3.08
C PRO A 93 8.82 7.69 3.05
N PRO A 94 8.10 8.68 3.60
CA PRO A 94 8.67 10.00 3.93
C PRO A 94 9.91 9.95 4.85
N SER A 95 10.35 8.76 5.29
CA SER A 95 11.64 8.52 5.93
C SER A 95 12.84 8.87 5.04
N GLY A 96 12.70 8.89 3.70
CA GLY A 96 13.78 9.34 2.81
C GLY A 96 14.24 10.78 3.10
N SER A 97 13.33 11.66 3.54
CA SER A 97 13.69 13.03 3.96
C SER A 97 14.56 13.07 5.23
N ARG A 98 14.45 12.08 6.11
CA ARG A 98 15.27 11.98 7.33
C ARG A 98 16.67 11.48 6.99
N GLU A 99 16.76 10.55 6.05
CA GLU A 99 18.02 9.95 5.61
C GLU A 99 18.86 10.91 4.75
N GLU A 100 18.21 11.70 3.89
CA GLU A 100 18.90 12.68 3.04
C GLU A 100 19.20 14.01 3.76
N VAL A 101 18.31 14.46 4.66
CA VAL A 101 18.31 15.87 5.13
C VAL A 101 18.27 16.05 6.66
N GLY A 102 18.29 14.93 7.38
CA GLY A 102 18.40 14.90 8.84
C GLY A 102 17.08 15.09 9.61
N PRO A 103 17.06 14.74 10.91
CA PRO A 103 15.85 14.71 11.73
C PRO A 103 15.26 16.11 12.00
N ASP A 104 16.09 17.14 12.14
CA ASP A 104 15.62 18.50 12.43
C ASP A 104 14.85 19.11 11.25
N THR A 105 15.31 18.85 10.04
CA THR A 105 14.65 19.29 8.80
C THR A 105 13.34 18.55 8.60
N ALA A 106 13.33 17.23 8.83
CA ALA A 106 12.11 16.41 8.77
C ALA A 106 11.06 16.88 9.79
N ARG A 107 11.47 17.25 11.01
CA ARG A 107 10.56 17.83 12.01
C ARG A 107 9.93 19.14 11.53
N LYS A 108 10.76 20.08 11.06
CA LYS A 108 10.27 21.37 10.53
C LYS A 108 9.32 21.18 9.36
N PHE A 109 9.60 20.22 8.48
CA PHE A 109 8.74 19.86 7.38
C PHE A 109 7.36 19.40 7.87
N LEU A 110 7.29 18.46 8.81
CA LEU A 110 6.02 17.99 9.39
C LEU A 110 5.24 19.14 10.04
N ASP A 111 5.91 19.99 10.83
CA ASP A 111 5.27 21.11 11.51
C ASP A 111 4.66 22.12 10.51
N HIS A 112 5.44 22.50 9.48
CA HIS A 112 4.98 23.46 8.47
C HIS A 112 3.86 22.90 7.58
N THR A 113 3.98 21.64 7.15
CA THR A 113 2.94 20.98 6.35
C THR A 113 1.65 20.85 7.14
N GLN A 114 1.71 20.42 8.40
CA GLN A 114 0.52 20.32 9.25
C GLN A 114 -0.13 21.69 9.46
N TRP A 115 0.65 22.72 9.78
CA TRP A 115 0.12 24.07 10.00
C TRP A 115 -0.59 24.61 8.76
N LEU A 116 0.04 24.50 7.59
CA LEU A 116 -0.48 24.98 6.31
C LEU A 116 -1.77 24.24 5.91
N VAL A 117 -1.76 22.91 5.95
CA VAL A 117 -2.92 22.08 5.59
C VAL A 117 -4.07 22.32 6.55
N ASN A 118 -3.81 22.44 7.86
CA ASN A 118 -4.86 22.73 8.85
C ASN A 118 -5.47 24.12 8.65
N TYR A 119 -4.65 25.12 8.32
CA TYR A 119 -5.14 26.47 8.01
C TYR A 119 -6.01 26.47 6.75
N TRP A 120 -5.60 25.75 5.70
CA TRP A 120 -6.39 25.58 4.48
C TRP A 120 -7.71 24.82 4.75
N LEU A 121 -7.66 23.76 5.55
CA LEU A 121 -8.83 22.95 5.90
C LEU A 121 -9.86 23.75 6.70
N LEU A 122 -9.40 24.67 7.56
CA LEU A 122 -10.28 25.57 8.31
C LEU A 122 -11.12 26.48 7.40
N GLN A 123 -10.56 26.91 6.26
CA GLN A 123 -11.25 27.80 5.31
C GLN A 123 -12.15 27.04 4.32
N ASN A 124 -11.72 25.87 3.86
CA ASN A 124 -12.52 25.08 2.90
C ASN A 124 -13.63 24.28 3.59
N GLY A 125 -13.38 23.80 4.81
CA GLY A 125 -14.26 22.87 5.51
C GLY A 125 -14.26 21.49 4.87
N PHE A 126 -14.33 20.45 5.68
CA PHE A 126 -14.56 19.09 5.22
C PHE A 126 -15.55 18.43 6.16
N SER A 127 -16.65 17.93 5.62
CA SER A 127 -17.71 17.29 6.39
C SER A 127 -18.23 16.09 5.63
N ILE A 128 -18.81 15.16 6.37
CA ILE A 128 -19.50 14.00 5.82
C ILE A 128 -20.95 14.03 6.30
N GLY A 129 -21.87 13.67 5.41
CA GLY A 129 -23.29 13.58 5.72
C GLY A 129 -23.89 12.26 5.26
N ILE A 130 -25.16 12.03 5.61
CA ILE A 130 -25.90 10.85 5.13
C ILE A 130 -26.07 10.86 3.60
N ALA A 131 -26.10 12.05 2.99
CA ALA A 131 -26.18 12.23 1.54
C ALA A 131 -24.96 11.63 0.80
N ASP A 132 -23.78 11.59 1.44
CA ASP A 132 -22.59 10.98 0.85
C ASP A 132 -22.69 9.44 0.76
N ALA A 133 -23.65 8.83 1.47
CA ALA A 133 -23.91 7.39 1.47
C ALA A 133 -25.14 6.99 0.64
N ILE A 134 -25.90 7.95 0.10
CA ILE A 134 -27.13 7.67 -0.65
C ILE A 134 -26.82 7.70 -2.14
N ASP A 135 -27.18 6.63 -2.86
CA ASP A 135 -27.13 6.60 -4.32
C ASP A 135 -28.32 5.79 -4.88
N ALA A 136 -29.40 6.49 -5.24
CA ALA A 136 -30.67 5.86 -5.61
C ALA A 136 -30.58 5.03 -6.90
N ASP A 137 -29.85 5.51 -7.90
CA ASP A 137 -29.80 4.91 -9.24
C ASP A 137 -29.01 3.58 -9.26
N THR A 138 -28.13 3.38 -8.27
CA THR A 138 -27.30 2.16 -8.17
C THR A 138 -27.91 1.14 -7.24
N MET A 139 -28.84 1.52 -6.35
CA MET A 139 -29.49 0.59 -5.43
C MET A 139 -30.30 -0.49 -6.16
N GLU A 140 -30.91 -0.17 -7.29
CA GLU A 140 -31.62 -1.17 -8.11
C GLU A 140 -30.64 -2.23 -8.64
N LYS A 141 -29.50 -1.81 -9.21
CA LYS A 141 -28.45 -2.71 -9.70
C LYS A 141 -27.83 -3.57 -8.59
N ILE A 142 -27.65 -2.99 -7.40
CA ILE A 142 -27.15 -3.72 -6.22
C ILE A 142 -28.17 -4.78 -5.80
N ASN A 143 -29.44 -4.43 -5.68
CA ASN A 143 -30.51 -5.36 -5.33
C ASN A 143 -30.62 -6.50 -6.37
N GLU A 144 -30.51 -6.19 -7.66
CA GLU A 144 -30.47 -7.22 -8.71
C GLU A 144 -29.26 -8.16 -8.56
N THR A 145 -28.08 -7.62 -8.25
CA THR A 145 -26.85 -8.41 -8.07
C THR A 145 -26.98 -9.35 -6.86
N ILE A 146 -27.54 -8.85 -5.76
CA ILE A 146 -27.81 -9.65 -4.55
C ILE A 146 -28.87 -10.72 -4.84
N PHE A 147 -29.92 -10.37 -5.58
CA PHE A 147 -30.96 -11.33 -5.96
C PHE A 147 -30.42 -12.47 -6.83
N ARG A 148 -29.55 -12.16 -7.81
CA ARG A 148 -28.86 -13.18 -8.61
C ARG A 148 -28.02 -14.10 -7.74
N ALA A 149 -27.27 -13.54 -6.79
CA ALA A 149 -26.46 -14.34 -5.87
C ALA A 149 -27.29 -15.24 -4.95
N LYS A 150 -28.47 -14.78 -4.50
CA LYS A 150 -29.42 -15.62 -3.75
C LYS A 150 -29.95 -16.78 -4.59
N ASN A 151 -30.20 -16.56 -5.87
CA ASN A 151 -30.61 -17.63 -6.79
C ASN A 151 -29.46 -18.64 -7.01
N ASP A 152 -28.24 -18.17 -7.26
CA ASP A 152 -27.04 -19.03 -7.37
C ASP A 152 -26.85 -19.88 -6.09
N ALA A 153 -27.07 -19.27 -4.91
CA ALA A 153 -27.00 -19.98 -3.63
C ALA A 153 -28.10 -21.04 -3.48
N ASN A 154 -29.33 -20.73 -3.89
CA ASN A 154 -30.44 -21.69 -3.86
C ASN A 154 -30.21 -22.86 -4.83
N GLU A 155 -29.64 -22.59 -6.01
CA GLU A 155 -29.24 -23.64 -6.95
C GLU A 155 -28.19 -24.57 -6.34
N LEU A 156 -27.20 -24.03 -5.62
CA LEU A 156 -26.20 -24.82 -4.92
C LEU A 156 -26.82 -25.72 -3.82
N ILE A 157 -27.84 -25.23 -3.10
CA ILE A 157 -28.58 -26.01 -2.11
C ILE A 157 -29.33 -27.17 -2.77
N ILE A 158 -29.98 -26.92 -3.91
CA ILE A 158 -30.68 -27.96 -4.68
C ILE A 158 -29.70 -29.04 -5.16
N GLN A 159 -28.53 -28.63 -5.67
CA GLN A 159 -27.47 -29.56 -6.10
C GLN A 159 -26.93 -30.43 -4.95
N GLU A 160 -26.84 -29.88 -3.74
CA GLU A 160 -26.45 -30.64 -2.54
C GLU A 160 -27.51 -31.69 -2.19
N HIS A 161 -28.79 -31.31 -2.19
CA HIS A 161 -29.90 -32.22 -1.93
C HIS A 161 -29.99 -33.35 -2.95
N ASP A 162 -29.74 -33.05 -4.24
CA ASP A 162 -29.71 -34.04 -5.33
C ASP A 162 -28.40 -34.85 -5.37
N ARG A 163 -27.48 -34.62 -4.42
CA ARG A 163 -26.15 -35.25 -4.31
C ARG A 163 -25.31 -35.14 -5.58
N GLN A 164 -25.49 -34.06 -6.33
CA GLN A 164 -24.74 -33.77 -7.56
C GLN A 164 -23.43 -33.00 -7.27
N LEU A 165 -23.22 -32.56 -6.03
CA LEU A 165 -22.04 -31.79 -5.65
C LEU A 165 -20.81 -32.70 -5.53
N GLU A 166 -19.72 -32.33 -6.21
CA GLU A 166 -18.42 -32.95 -6.02
C GLU A 166 -17.63 -32.26 -4.89
N ALA A 167 -17.01 -33.09 -4.04
CA ALA A 167 -16.15 -32.64 -2.96
C ALA A 167 -14.80 -32.12 -3.49
N GLU A 168 -14.35 -31.01 -2.94
CA GLU A 168 -13.04 -30.43 -3.24
C GLU A 168 -11.92 -31.27 -2.59
N PRO A 169 -10.72 -31.32 -3.21
CA PRO A 169 -9.61 -32.11 -2.67
C PRO A 169 -9.27 -31.73 -1.23
N GLY A 170 -9.25 -32.71 -0.33
CA GLY A 170 -8.90 -32.51 1.08
C GLY A 170 -10.00 -31.91 1.95
N CYS A 171 -11.21 -31.69 1.40
CA CYS A 171 -12.38 -31.21 2.14
C CYS A 171 -13.45 -32.30 2.26
N SER A 172 -14.24 -32.26 3.33
CA SER A 172 -15.48 -33.05 3.39
C SER A 172 -16.54 -32.46 2.45
N MET A 173 -17.56 -33.26 2.08
CA MET A 173 -18.66 -32.80 1.21
C MET A 173 -19.34 -31.52 1.73
N MET A 174 -19.59 -31.47 3.04
CA MET A 174 -20.22 -30.30 3.68
C MET A 174 -19.30 -29.08 3.71
N GLU A 175 -18.00 -29.28 3.94
CA GLU A 175 -17.03 -28.18 3.89
C GLU A 175 -16.88 -27.63 2.47
N SER A 176 -16.89 -28.49 1.45
CA SER A 176 -16.90 -28.06 0.05
C SER A 176 -18.15 -27.28 -0.30
N PHE A 177 -19.32 -27.69 0.21
CA PHE A 177 -20.56 -26.92 0.07
C PHE A 177 -20.43 -25.52 0.70
N GLU A 178 -19.96 -25.44 1.95
CA GLU A 178 -19.81 -24.15 2.65
C GLU A 178 -18.75 -23.25 2.01
N ASN A 179 -17.65 -23.81 1.49
CA ASN A 179 -16.64 -23.06 0.76
C ASN A 179 -17.20 -22.44 -0.53
N LYS A 180 -17.89 -23.25 -1.35
CA LYS A 180 -18.55 -22.79 -2.58
C LYS A 180 -19.61 -21.74 -2.28
N MET A 181 -20.42 -21.96 -1.24
CA MET A 181 -21.44 -21.00 -0.79
C MET A 181 -20.82 -19.67 -0.38
N ASN A 182 -19.78 -19.69 0.46
CA ASN A 182 -19.06 -18.48 0.86
C ASN A 182 -18.47 -17.74 -0.34
N TRP A 183 -17.94 -18.47 -1.33
CA TRP A 183 -17.39 -17.87 -2.55
C TRP A 183 -18.45 -17.15 -3.38
N ILE A 184 -19.64 -17.75 -3.56
CA ILE A 184 -20.77 -17.11 -4.26
C ILE A 184 -21.17 -15.80 -3.58
N LEU A 185 -21.33 -15.83 -2.26
CA LEU A 185 -21.73 -14.65 -1.47
C LEU A 185 -20.65 -13.57 -1.47
N TYR A 186 -19.37 -13.96 -1.40
CA TYR A 186 -18.24 -13.04 -1.49
C TYR A 186 -18.15 -12.38 -2.87
N ARG A 187 -18.35 -13.16 -3.94
CA ARG A 187 -18.37 -12.63 -5.33
C ARG A 187 -19.48 -11.60 -5.51
N ALA A 188 -20.66 -11.84 -4.94
CA ALA A 188 -21.78 -10.91 -4.97
C ALA A 188 -21.44 -9.58 -4.28
N LEU A 189 -20.81 -9.65 -3.10
CA LEU A 189 -20.37 -8.48 -2.35
C LEU A 189 -19.35 -7.66 -3.16
N ALA A 190 -18.36 -8.32 -3.76
CA ALA A 190 -17.37 -7.64 -4.61
C ALA A 190 -18.01 -6.96 -5.83
N ALA A 191 -18.94 -7.62 -6.51
CA ALA A 191 -19.64 -7.06 -7.68
C ALA A 191 -20.55 -5.86 -7.30
N ALA A 192 -21.22 -5.94 -6.15
CA ALA A 192 -21.99 -4.82 -5.59
C ALA A 192 -21.07 -3.64 -5.23
N GLY A 193 -19.89 -3.94 -4.67
CA GLY A 193 -18.87 -2.97 -4.32
C GLY A 193 -18.36 -2.22 -5.55
N ASP A 194 -17.96 -2.93 -6.60
CA ASP A 194 -17.50 -2.32 -7.86
C ASP A 194 -18.56 -1.43 -8.51
N SER A 195 -19.85 -1.78 -8.35
CA SER A 195 -20.96 -1.00 -8.86
C SER A 195 -21.15 0.30 -8.07
N ALA A 196 -21.08 0.20 -6.74
CA ALA A 196 -21.14 1.35 -5.83
C ALA A 196 -19.92 2.29 -6.00
N GLU A 197 -18.75 1.77 -6.36
CA GLU A 197 -17.55 2.61 -6.53
C GLU A 197 -17.63 3.54 -7.73
N LYS A 198 -18.14 2.99 -8.83
CA LYS A 198 -18.28 3.69 -10.10
C LYS A 198 -19.38 4.73 -10.05
N SER A 199 -20.37 4.54 -9.18
CA SER A 199 -21.50 5.45 -9.08
C SER A 199 -21.22 6.65 -8.19
N LEU A 200 -20.39 6.49 -7.15
CA LEU A 200 -19.97 7.61 -6.31
C LEU A 200 -19.07 8.58 -7.09
N SER A 201 -19.49 9.84 -7.14
CA SER A 201 -18.72 10.93 -7.76
C SER A 201 -17.36 11.10 -7.07
N GLU A 202 -16.36 11.60 -7.82
CA GLU A 202 -15.05 11.93 -7.23
C GLU A 202 -15.13 13.05 -6.19
N SER A 203 -16.16 13.90 -6.27
CA SER A 203 -16.44 14.97 -5.31
C SER A 203 -17.07 14.48 -3.99
N ASN A 204 -17.43 13.21 -3.88
CA ASN A 204 -18.04 12.66 -2.67
C ASN A 204 -17.01 12.59 -1.52
N ASN A 205 -17.37 13.13 -0.37
CA ASN A 205 -16.47 13.23 0.78
C ASN A 205 -16.09 11.86 1.37
N LEU A 206 -17.00 10.89 1.32
CA LEU A 206 -16.76 9.51 1.74
C LEU A 206 -15.68 8.85 0.88
N LYS A 207 -15.78 9.01 -0.44
CA LYS A 207 -14.82 8.50 -1.42
C LYS A 207 -13.47 9.21 -1.26
N ALA A 208 -13.47 10.53 -1.10
CA ALA A 208 -12.26 11.32 -0.87
C ALA A 208 -11.46 10.83 0.35
N MET A 209 -12.13 10.49 1.45
CA MET A 209 -11.51 9.97 2.68
C MET A 209 -10.79 8.63 2.45
N VAL A 210 -11.44 7.70 1.74
CA VAL A 210 -10.88 6.38 1.43
C VAL A 210 -9.76 6.47 0.40
N THR A 211 -9.93 7.27 -0.65
CA THR A 211 -8.89 7.50 -1.68
C THR A 211 -7.66 8.18 -1.09
N ALA A 212 -7.83 9.16 -0.20
CA ALA A 212 -6.72 9.77 0.53
C ALA A 212 -6.03 8.78 1.49
N GLY A 213 -6.70 7.69 1.85
CA GLY A 213 -6.23 6.69 2.80
C GLY A 213 -6.24 7.19 4.25
N SER A 214 -7.00 8.24 4.56
CA SER A 214 -7.03 8.84 5.91
C SER A 214 -7.81 7.97 6.89
N LYS A 215 -8.98 7.46 6.50
CA LYS A 215 -9.78 6.53 7.31
C LYS A 215 -10.77 5.73 6.47
N GLY A 216 -11.01 4.49 6.89
CA GLY A 216 -11.92 3.58 6.22
C GLY A 216 -11.29 2.88 5.01
N CYS A 217 -11.95 1.83 4.54
CA CYS A 217 -11.63 1.14 3.31
C CYS A 217 -12.88 1.03 2.43
N TRP A 218 -12.70 0.52 1.21
CA TRP A 218 -13.79 0.33 0.26
C TRP A 218 -14.94 -0.54 0.83
N MET A 219 -14.61 -1.55 1.64
CA MET A 219 -15.59 -2.39 2.33
C MET A 219 -16.49 -1.58 3.26
N ASN A 220 -15.98 -0.55 3.94
CA ASN A 220 -16.80 0.29 4.82
C ASN A 220 -17.88 1.03 4.02
N ILE A 221 -17.52 1.57 2.86
CA ILE A 221 -18.45 2.26 1.95
C ILE A 221 -19.55 1.29 1.52
N LEU A 222 -19.14 0.11 1.05
CA LEU A 222 -20.04 -0.96 0.62
C LEU A 222 -21.04 -1.39 1.71
N GLN A 223 -20.59 -1.56 2.95
CA GLN A 223 -21.47 -1.91 4.08
C GLN A 223 -22.45 -0.79 4.46
N MET A 224 -22.06 0.47 4.27
CA MET A 224 -22.93 1.62 4.53
C MET A 224 -23.98 1.81 3.44
N THR A 225 -23.61 1.65 2.17
CA THR A 225 -24.48 1.99 1.03
C THR A 225 -25.23 0.79 0.46
N ALA A 226 -24.56 -0.34 0.25
CA ALA A 226 -25.06 -1.46 -0.55
C ALA A 226 -25.55 -2.65 0.30
N CYS A 227 -24.66 -3.44 0.88
CA CYS A 227 -25.01 -4.53 1.79
C CYS A 227 -23.88 -4.85 2.78
N VAL A 228 -24.24 -5.33 3.97
CA VAL A 228 -23.24 -5.69 5.00
C VAL A 228 -22.49 -6.97 4.64
N GLY A 229 -23.17 -7.93 4.00
CA GLY A 229 -22.59 -9.19 3.53
C GLY A 229 -22.62 -10.32 4.56
N GLN A 230 -21.89 -11.40 4.26
CA GLN A 230 -21.86 -12.61 5.10
C GLN A 230 -21.14 -12.36 6.43
N GLN A 231 -21.84 -12.63 7.54
CA GLN A 231 -21.26 -12.64 8.88
C GLN A 231 -20.74 -14.02 9.21
N ASN A 232 -19.47 -14.11 9.61
CA ASN A 232 -18.82 -15.37 9.94
C ASN A 232 -18.46 -15.39 11.42
N VAL A 233 -18.62 -16.55 12.05
CA VAL A 233 -18.24 -16.78 13.44
C VAL A 233 -17.25 -17.95 13.47
N ALA A 234 -16.08 -17.75 14.10
CA ALA A 234 -14.98 -18.71 14.14
C ALA A 234 -14.55 -19.22 12.76
N GLY A 235 -14.56 -18.34 11.75
CA GLY A 235 -14.16 -18.66 10.37
C GLY A 235 -15.17 -19.48 9.56
N LYS A 236 -16.39 -19.72 10.09
CA LYS A 236 -17.47 -20.42 9.38
C LYS A 236 -18.73 -19.54 9.34
N ARG A 237 -19.67 -19.86 8.44
CA ARG A 237 -21.02 -19.28 8.49
C ARG A 237 -21.70 -19.65 9.81
N ILE A 238 -22.66 -18.83 10.23
CA ILE A 238 -23.24 -18.89 11.58
C ILE A 238 -23.74 -20.30 11.90
N PRO A 239 -23.17 -21.01 12.90
CA PRO A 239 -23.50 -22.41 13.19
C PRO A 239 -24.95 -22.56 13.71
N PHE A 240 -25.50 -23.77 13.60
CA PHE A 240 -26.78 -24.07 14.23
C PHE A 240 -26.63 -24.09 15.77
N GLY A 241 -27.10 -23.02 16.41
CA GLY A 241 -27.12 -22.88 17.87
C GLY A 241 -28.32 -23.56 18.54
N PHE A 242 -29.40 -23.80 17.79
CA PHE A 242 -30.56 -24.58 18.23
C PHE A 242 -30.58 -25.95 17.53
N ILE A 243 -31.57 -26.78 17.85
CA ILE A 243 -31.80 -28.09 17.21
C ILE A 243 -32.00 -27.88 15.70
N ASP A 244 -30.94 -28.10 14.93
CA ASP A 244 -30.85 -28.06 13.47
C ASP A 244 -31.32 -26.73 12.83
N ARG A 245 -31.10 -25.62 13.52
CA ARG A 245 -31.40 -24.27 13.02
C ARG A 245 -30.61 -23.19 13.75
N THR A 246 -30.49 -22.02 13.12
CA THR A 246 -29.78 -20.86 13.69
C THR A 246 -30.65 -20.07 14.65
N LEU A 247 -31.90 -19.79 14.30
CA LEU A 247 -32.89 -19.09 15.14
C LEU A 247 -34.23 -19.83 15.14
N PRO A 248 -35.08 -19.66 16.19
CA PRO A 248 -36.41 -20.27 16.24
C PRO A 248 -37.36 -19.85 15.12
N HIS A 249 -37.07 -18.72 14.47
CA HIS A 249 -37.83 -18.15 13.34
C HIS A 249 -37.56 -18.85 12.01
N PHE A 250 -36.45 -19.60 11.91
CA PHE A 250 -36.12 -20.37 10.71
C PHE A 250 -36.59 -21.82 10.84
N THR A 251 -36.85 -22.43 9.68
CA THR A 251 -37.17 -23.85 9.58
C THR A 251 -35.93 -24.70 9.90
N LYS A 252 -36.14 -25.98 10.19
CA LYS A 252 -35.02 -26.90 10.46
C LYS A 252 -34.28 -27.21 9.16
N TYR A 253 -32.96 -27.38 9.26
CA TYR A 253 -32.05 -27.69 8.15
C TYR A 253 -32.05 -26.63 7.04
N ASP A 254 -32.33 -25.37 7.40
CA ASP A 254 -32.24 -24.25 6.48
C ASP A 254 -30.77 -23.83 6.31
N TYR A 255 -30.21 -24.05 5.11
CA TYR A 255 -28.85 -23.64 4.71
C TYR A 255 -28.80 -22.36 3.87
N GLY A 256 -29.95 -21.70 3.72
CA GLY A 256 -30.10 -20.46 2.97
C GLY A 256 -29.15 -19.35 3.43
N PRO A 257 -28.88 -18.36 2.56
CA PRO A 257 -28.01 -17.24 2.91
C PRO A 257 -28.53 -16.48 4.14
N GLU A 258 -29.83 -16.17 4.19
CA GLU A 258 -30.46 -15.40 5.27
C GLU A 258 -30.41 -16.13 6.61
N SER A 259 -30.69 -17.44 6.63
CA SER A 259 -30.73 -18.23 7.86
C SER A 259 -29.34 -18.40 8.48
N ARG A 260 -28.28 -18.32 7.67
CA ARG A 260 -26.88 -18.57 8.09
C ARG A 260 -26.04 -17.29 8.14
N GLY A 261 -26.67 -16.11 8.25
CA GLY A 261 -25.97 -14.85 8.57
C GLY A 261 -25.55 -13.99 7.38
N PHE A 262 -26.10 -14.20 6.19
CA PHE A 262 -25.94 -13.25 5.09
C PHE A 262 -26.89 -12.07 5.26
N VAL A 263 -26.33 -10.88 5.44
CA VAL A 263 -27.09 -9.64 5.63
C VAL A 263 -27.18 -8.91 4.30
N GLU A 264 -28.39 -8.90 3.73
CA GLU A 264 -28.65 -8.23 2.44
C GLU A 264 -28.75 -6.71 2.55
N ASN A 265 -29.19 -6.20 3.71
CA ASN A 265 -29.41 -4.77 3.91
C ASN A 265 -28.12 -4.04 4.23
N SER A 266 -28.04 -2.77 3.85
CA SER A 266 -26.97 -1.86 4.28
C SER A 266 -27.29 -1.19 5.62
N PHE A 267 -26.29 -0.57 6.24
CA PHE A 267 -26.52 0.22 7.45
C PHE A 267 -27.44 1.42 7.24
N LEU A 268 -27.47 1.98 6.02
CA LEU A 268 -28.38 3.05 5.66
C LEU A 268 -29.85 2.58 5.63
N ARG A 269 -30.11 1.39 5.08
CA ARG A 269 -31.45 0.82 5.00
C ARG A 269 -31.93 0.26 6.34
N GLY A 270 -31.00 -0.17 7.18
CA GLY A 270 -31.26 -0.77 8.47
C GLY A 270 -31.34 -2.29 8.40
N LEU A 271 -31.00 -2.93 9.51
CA LEU A 271 -30.92 -4.38 9.63
C LEU A 271 -32.27 -4.96 10.10
N THR A 272 -32.63 -6.15 9.59
CA THR A 272 -33.74 -6.90 10.18
C THR A 272 -33.36 -7.41 11.57
N PRO A 273 -34.32 -7.77 12.44
CA PRO A 273 -33.99 -8.29 13.77
C PRO A 273 -33.11 -9.54 13.75
N GLN A 274 -33.28 -10.42 12.75
CA GLN A 274 -32.43 -11.60 12.56
C GLN A 274 -31.01 -11.19 12.15
N ASP A 275 -30.88 -10.29 11.15
CA ASP A 275 -29.59 -9.76 10.69
C ASP A 275 -28.83 -9.05 11.82
N PHE A 276 -29.54 -8.26 12.62
CA PHE A 276 -28.96 -7.53 13.74
C PHE A 276 -28.34 -8.49 14.77
N LEU A 277 -29.05 -9.57 15.08
CA LEU A 277 -28.54 -10.57 16.01
C LEU A 277 -27.29 -11.28 15.45
N PHE A 278 -27.30 -11.64 14.17
CA PHE A 278 -26.17 -12.25 13.49
C PHE A 278 -24.95 -11.32 13.41
N HIS A 279 -25.16 -10.05 13.09
CA HIS A 279 -24.11 -9.03 13.09
C HIS A 279 -23.55 -8.80 14.50
N ALA A 280 -24.40 -8.82 15.53
CA ALA A 280 -23.96 -8.69 16.92
C ALA A 280 -23.14 -9.90 17.40
N MET A 281 -23.38 -11.11 16.87
CA MET A 281 -22.56 -12.29 17.16
C MET A 281 -21.13 -12.11 16.65
N ASP A 282 -20.96 -11.67 15.40
CA ASP A 282 -19.64 -11.38 14.81
C ASP A 282 -18.93 -10.25 15.58
N GLY A 283 -19.63 -9.15 15.85
CA GLY A 283 -19.10 -8.05 16.65
C GLY A 283 -18.62 -8.47 18.05
N ARG A 284 -19.32 -9.42 18.70
CA ARG A 284 -18.92 -9.96 20.00
C ARG A 284 -17.67 -10.82 19.92
N GLU A 285 -17.53 -11.65 18.88
CA GLU A 285 -16.30 -12.40 18.63
C GLU A 285 -15.11 -11.46 18.45
N PHE A 286 -15.27 -10.40 17.65
CA PHE A 286 -14.24 -9.40 17.43
C PHE A 286 -13.75 -8.75 18.74
N ILE A 287 -14.68 -8.33 19.60
CA ILE A 287 -14.34 -7.71 20.89
C ILE A 287 -13.66 -8.74 21.81
N SER A 288 -14.20 -9.96 21.88
CA SER A 288 -13.63 -11.04 22.70
C SER A 288 -12.19 -11.36 22.27
N ASN A 289 -11.96 -11.48 20.96
CA ASN A 289 -10.63 -11.72 20.39
C ASN A 289 -9.65 -10.61 20.75
N THR A 290 -10.10 -9.35 20.78
CA THR A 290 -9.25 -8.22 21.21
C THR A 290 -8.85 -8.35 22.67
N VAL A 291 -9.79 -8.72 23.54
CA VAL A 291 -9.54 -8.91 24.98
C VAL A 291 -8.54 -10.04 25.23
N VAL A 292 -8.60 -11.14 24.47
CA VAL A 292 -7.68 -12.28 24.62
C VAL A 292 -6.31 -12.01 24.00
N LYS A 293 -6.24 -11.45 22.79
CA LYS A 293 -4.97 -11.23 22.07
C LYS A 293 -4.09 -10.15 22.72
N THR A 294 -4.69 -9.15 23.38
CA THR A 294 -3.95 -8.04 24.01
C THR A 294 -2.95 -8.48 25.09
N PRO A 295 -3.36 -9.26 26.12
CA PRO A 295 -2.44 -9.75 27.13
C PRO A 295 -1.43 -10.76 26.57
N GLU A 296 -1.82 -11.62 25.62
CA GLU A 296 -0.92 -12.60 24.99
C GLU A 296 0.20 -11.90 24.23
N ALA A 297 -0.12 -10.92 23.38
CA ALA A 297 0.87 -10.14 22.65
C ALA A 297 1.86 -9.45 23.60
N ARG A 298 1.36 -8.88 24.70
CA ARG A 298 2.21 -8.27 25.75
C ARG A 298 3.11 -9.29 26.44
N TYR A 299 2.57 -10.48 26.73
CA TYR A 299 3.33 -11.54 27.36
C TYR A 299 4.46 -12.05 26.45
N ILE A 300 4.15 -12.29 25.16
CA ILE A 300 5.14 -12.66 24.14
C ILE A 300 6.20 -11.56 24.02
N GLN A 301 5.79 -10.30 23.92
CA GLN A 301 6.73 -9.17 23.86
C GLN A 301 7.68 -9.15 25.07
N ARG A 302 7.15 -9.30 26.30
CA ARG A 302 7.99 -9.32 27.51
C ARG A 302 8.97 -10.48 27.53
N ARG A 303 8.53 -11.67 27.08
CA ARG A 303 9.41 -12.85 26.98
C ARG A 303 10.52 -12.62 25.97
N LEU A 304 10.21 -12.04 24.80
CA LEU A 304 11.20 -11.70 23.79
C LEU A 304 12.20 -10.66 24.29
N VAL A 305 11.72 -9.58 24.92
CA VAL A 305 12.59 -8.57 25.53
C VAL A 305 13.50 -9.22 26.57
N LYS A 306 12.98 -10.05 27.46
CA LYS A 306 13.78 -10.71 28.50
C LYS A 306 14.79 -11.72 27.96
N ALA A 307 14.48 -12.36 26.84
CA ALA A 307 15.40 -13.29 26.17
C ALA A 307 16.49 -12.58 25.36
N MET A 308 16.27 -11.33 24.95
CA MET A 308 17.18 -10.59 24.06
C MET A 308 17.79 -9.33 24.70
N GLU A 309 17.48 -9.02 25.97
CA GLU A 309 17.96 -7.79 26.63
C GLU A 309 19.47 -7.76 26.86
N ASP A 310 20.11 -8.91 26.83
CA ASP A 310 21.55 -9.06 27.02
C ASP A 310 22.36 -8.97 25.72
N ILE A 311 21.68 -8.99 24.58
CA ILE A 311 22.30 -8.95 23.25
C ILE A 311 22.61 -7.50 22.88
N MET A 312 23.88 -7.20 22.62
CA MET A 312 24.30 -5.86 22.18
C MET A 312 25.42 -5.90 21.14
N VAL A 313 25.46 -4.87 20.29
CA VAL A 313 26.55 -4.64 19.35
C VAL A 313 27.75 -4.08 20.12
N LYS A 314 28.91 -4.72 19.97
CA LYS A 314 30.18 -4.26 20.55
C LYS A 314 30.93 -3.38 19.55
N TYR A 315 31.95 -2.66 20.02
CA TYR A 315 32.74 -1.72 19.20
C TYR A 315 33.45 -2.38 18.01
N ASP A 316 33.66 -3.70 18.05
CA ASP A 316 34.24 -4.49 16.96
C ASP A 316 33.23 -4.87 15.87
N GLY A 317 31.97 -4.41 15.97
CA GLY A 317 30.89 -4.72 15.02
C GLY A 317 30.25 -6.10 15.23
N THR A 318 30.74 -6.88 16.21
CA THR A 318 30.15 -8.18 16.57
C THR A 318 28.95 -7.99 17.49
N VAL A 319 27.98 -8.90 17.39
CA VAL A 319 26.82 -8.96 18.29
C VAL A 319 27.10 -10.02 19.34
N ARG A 320 27.12 -9.62 20.62
CA ARG A 320 27.47 -10.51 21.73
C ARG A 320 26.42 -10.49 22.83
N ASN A 321 26.33 -11.59 23.58
CA ASN A 321 25.55 -11.67 24.81
C ASN A 321 26.28 -11.00 25.99
N SER A 322 25.67 -11.07 27.18
CA SER A 322 26.26 -10.54 28.42
C SER A 322 27.52 -11.28 28.89
N LEU A 323 27.67 -12.57 28.56
CA LEU A 323 28.82 -13.41 28.94
C LEU A 323 30.03 -13.23 28.00
N GLY A 324 29.83 -12.58 26.85
CA GLY A 324 30.87 -12.36 25.84
C GLY A 324 30.85 -13.36 24.69
N ASP A 325 29.89 -14.27 24.63
CA ASP A 325 29.68 -15.19 23.52
C ASP A 325 29.20 -14.43 22.28
N VAL A 326 29.79 -14.77 21.13
CA VAL A 326 29.46 -14.15 19.84
C VAL A 326 28.24 -14.83 19.24
N ILE A 327 27.17 -14.06 19.00
CA ILE A 327 25.93 -14.54 18.36
C ILE A 327 26.00 -14.29 16.84
N GLN A 328 26.49 -13.11 16.44
CA GLN A 328 26.72 -12.77 15.04
C GLN A 328 28.07 -12.07 14.89
N PHE A 329 28.81 -12.44 13.85
CA PHE A 329 30.14 -11.87 13.57
C PHE A 329 30.08 -10.44 13.06
N LEU A 330 29.00 -10.06 12.38
CA LEU A 330 28.82 -8.72 11.84
C LEU A 330 27.36 -8.34 12.01
N TRP A 331 27.11 -7.21 12.68
CA TRP A 331 25.82 -6.56 12.62
C TRP A 331 25.60 -6.04 11.19
N GLN A 332 24.71 -6.67 10.42
CA GLN A 332 24.48 -6.29 9.04
C GLN A 332 23.90 -4.87 8.97
N LYS A 333 24.72 -3.92 8.49
CA LYS A 333 24.24 -2.81 7.68
C LYS A 333 24.26 -3.29 6.23
N PRO A 334 23.11 -3.39 5.55
CA PRO A 334 23.07 -3.80 4.16
C PRO A 334 23.58 -2.63 3.30
N GLU A 335 24.83 -2.72 2.84
CA GLU A 335 25.42 -1.74 1.91
C GLU A 335 25.91 -2.53 0.68
N PHE A 336 25.11 -2.50 -0.40
CA PHE A 336 25.51 -3.00 -1.72
C PHE A 336 24.77 -2.20 -2.79
N ASP A 337 25.48 -1.77 -3.84
CA ASP A 337 24.95 -0.86 -4.87
C ASP A 337 24.92 -1.48 -6.28
N TYR A 338 24.09 -0.87 -7.14
CA TYR A 338 23.41 -1.31 -8.38
C TYR A 338 24.05 -2.26 -9.41
N VAL A 339 23.15 -2.94 -10.15
CA VAL A 339 23.42 -3.74 -11.37
C VAL A 339 23.28 -2.88 -12.63
N PHE A 340 24.37 -2.72 -13.40
CA PHE A 340 24.33 -2.16 -14.75
C PHE A 340 24.13 -3.27 -15.80
N ARG A 341 23.34 -2.98 -16.84
CA ARG A 341 23.21 -3.84 -18.03
C ARG A 341 23.98 -3.19 -19.17
N TYR A 342 24.99 -3.89 -19.69
CA TYR A 342 25.79 -3.45 -20.84
C TYR A 342 25.43 -4.27 -22.08
N GLU A 343 25.36 -3.60 -23.23
CA GLU A 343 25.24 -4.21 -24.57
C GLU A 343 26.28 -3.56 -25.47
N LEU A 344 27.56 -3.91 -25.30
CA LEU A 344 28.68 -3.28 -26.01
C LEU A 344 28.88 -3.83 -27.45
N ASP A 345 28.36 -5.01 -27.75
CA ASP A 345 28.61 -5.72 -29.02
C ASP A 345 27.52 -5.52 -30.09
N CYS A 346 26.50 -4.72 -29.79
CA CYS A 346 25.48 -4.37 -30.78
C CYS A 346 26.03 -3.30 -31.74
N GLU A 347 26.05 -3.60 -33.04
CA GLU A 347 26.55 -2.69 -34.09
C GLU A 347 25.82 -1.32 -34.10
N ASN A 348 24.59 -1.27 -33.57
CA ASN A 348 23.77 -0.08 -33.42
C ASN A 348 23.73 0.51 -31.99
N TRP A 349 24.63 0.09 -31.09
CA TRP A 349 24.64 0.60 -29.71
C TRP A 349 25.09 2.06 -29.64
N ARG A 350 24.15 2.92 -29.22
CA ARG A 350 24.33 4.34 -28.90
C ARG A 350 23.69 4.60 -27.53
N PRO A 351 24.45 4.57 -26.43
CA PRO A 351 23.88 4.77 -25.10
C PRO A 351 23.39 6.21 -24.93
N ASN A 352 22.12 6.38 -24.53
CA ASN A 352 21.53 7.70 -24.27
C ASN A 352 22.09 8.39 -23.01
N TYR A 353 22.90 7.69 -22.23
CA TYR A 353 23.47 8.13 -20.96
C TYR A 353 24.94 8.55 -21.05
N MET A 354 25.53 8.54 -22.25
CA MET A 354 26.92 8.92 -22.49
C MET A 354 27.00 9.79 -23.75
N LEU A 355 27.92 10.76 -23.77
CA LEU A 355 28.16 11.56 -24.98
C LEU A 355 28.72 10.67 -26.09
N PRO A 356 28.32 10.89 -27.37
CA PRO A 356 28.73 10.04 -28.48
C PRO A 356 30.26 9.89 -28.64
N GLU A 357 31.00 10.94 -28.32
CA GLU A 357 32.47 10.98 -28.40
C GLU A 357 33.12 9.92 -27.50
N TYR A 358 32.65 9.77 -26.26
CA TYR A 358 33.16 8.77 -25.32
C TYR A 358 32.73 7.34 -25.67
N ALA A 359 31.58 7.18 -26.33
CA ALA A 359 31.12 5.86 -26.80
C ALA A 359 31.96 5.35 -27.98
N ASP A 360 32.49 6.26 -28.81
CA ASP A 360 33.39 5.92 -29.91
C ASP A 360 34.81 5.64 -29.40
N ASP A 361 35.32 6.39 -28.42
CA ASP A 361 36.61 6.12 -27.75
C ASP A 361 36.67 4.72 -27.09
N LEU A 362 35.55 4.28 -26.51
CA LEU A 362 35.39 2.94 -25.93
C LEU A 362 35.48 1.82 -26.98
N LYS A 363 35.16 2.10 -28.24
CA LYS A 363 35.20 1.14 -29.35
C LYS A 363 36.56 1.10 -30.03
N THR A 364 37.29 2.21 -30.07
CA THR A 364 38.60 2.32 -30.74
C THR A 364 39.79 1.96 -29.85
N ILE A 365 39.71 2.20 -28.54
CA ILE A 365 40.84 1.96 -27.62
C ILE A 365 40.76 0.54 -27.04
N GLN A 366 41.69 -0.32 -27.47
CA GLN A 366 41.74 -1.73 -27.09
C GLN A 366 41.92 -1.96 -25.58
N GLU A 367 42.62 -1.06 -24.89
CA GLU A 367 42.87 -1.15 -23.44
C GLU A 367 41.59 -1.01 -22.62
N PHE A 368 40.70 -0.07 -23.01
CA PHE A 368 39.40 0.05 -22.38
C PHE A 368 38.52 -1.15 -22.65
N LYS A 369 38.50 -1.65 -23.90
CA LYS A 369 37.74 -2.85 -24.25
C LYS A 369 38.12 -4.06 -23.38
N ASN A 370 39.40 -4.27 -23.13
CA ASN A 370 39.87 -5.36 -22.28
C ASN A 370 39.43 -5.22 -20.81
N VAL A 371 39.39 -4.00 -20.27
CA VAL A 371 38.91 -3.73 -18.89
C VAL A 371 37.39 -3.95 -18.80
N PHE A 372 36.63 -3.44 -19.77
CA PHE A 372 35.18 -3.63 -19.82
C PHE A 372 34.78 -5.10 -19.99
N GLU A 373 35.47 -5.86 -20.85
CA GLU A 373 35.25 -7.30 -20.99
C GLU A 373 35.55 -8.06 -19.69
N ALA A 374 36.59 -7.65 -18.95
CA ALA A 374 36.93 -8.26 -17.67
C ALA A 374 35.88 -7.96 -16.58
N GLU A 375 35.31 -6.75 -16.55
CA GLU A 375 34.21 -6.40 -15.64
C GLU A 375 32.90 -7.10 -16.02
N ALA A 376 32.56 -7.17 -17.31
CA ALA A 376 31.38 -7.86 -17.80
C ALA A 376 31.39 -9.35 -17.39
N ARG A 377 32.55 -10.03 -17.53
CA ARG A 377 32.69 -11.42 -17.07
C ARG A 377 32.50 -11.58 -15.56
N LYS A 378 32.96 -10.61 -14.75
CA LYS A 378 32.72 -10.62 -13.30
C LYS A 378 31.25 -10.43 -12.96
N LEU A 379 30.55 -9.54 -13.67
CA LEU A 379 29.11 -9.30 -13.50
C LEU A 379 28.28 -10.52 -13.91
N GLU A 380 28.63 -11.19 -15.02
CA GLU A 380 27.97 -12.41 -15.45
C GLU A 380 28.17 -13.56 -14.45
N ALA A 381 29.39 -13.72 -13.93
CA ALA A 381 29.68 -14.69 -12.88
C ALA A 381 28.88 -14.37 -11.60
N GLY A 382 28.81 -13.11 -11.19
CA GLY A 382 28.01 -12.66 -10.05
C GLY A 382 26.52 -12.90 -10.26
N ARG A 383 25.99 -12.64 -11.46
CA ARG A 383 24.60 -12.91 -11.82
C ARG A 383 24.28 -14.40 -11.85
N PHE A 384 25.21 -15.22 -12.33
CA PHE A 384 25.08 -16.67 -12.31
C PHE A 384 25.00 -17.18 -10.87
N GLN A 385 25.95 -16.80 -10.01
CA GLN A 385 25.94 -17.14 -8.58
C GLN A 385 24.68 -16.64 -7.86
N LEU A 386 24.23 -15.43 -8.18
CA LEU A 386 22.99 -14.89 -7.63
C LEU A 386 21.79 -15.78 -7.99
N GLY A 387 21.69 -16.22 -9.25
CA GLY A 387 20.59 -17.06 -9.74
C GLY A 387 20.66 -18.52 -9.28
N THR A 388 21.84 -19.07 -9.04
CA THR A 388 22.02 -20.50 -8.72
C THR A 388 22.24 -20.79 -7.25
N GLU A 389 22.82 -19.87 -6.47
CA GLU A 389 23.28 -20.13 -5.10
C GLU A 389 22.66 -19.21 -4.05
N ILE A 390 22.34 -17.96 -4.39
CA ILE A 390 21.97 -16.93 -3.40
C ILE A 390 20.46 -16.63 -3.41
N ALA A 391 19.87 -16.41 -4.58
CA ALA A 391 18.45 -16.09 -4.78
C ALA A 391 17.77 -17.17 -5.62
N THR A 392 17.88 -18.42 -5.18
CA THR A 392 17.37 -19.63 -5.87
C THR A 392 15.87 -19.60 -6.16
N ASN A 393 15.13 -18.78 -5.43
CA ASN A 393 13.68 -18.64 -5.57
C ASN A 393 13.26 -17.65 -6.67
N GLY A 394 14.22 -17.03 -7.39
CA GLY A 394 13.95 -16.08 -8.48
C GLY A 394 13.40 -14.72 -8.03
N GLY A 395 13.41 -14.42 -6.73
CA GLY A 395 12.97 -13.13 -6.20
C GLY A 395 14.00 -12.04 -6.46
N THR A 396 13.65 -11.06 -7.30
CA THR A 396 14.53 -9.94 -7.67
C THR A 396 14.42 -8.72 -6.76
N PHE A 397 13.51 -8.74 -5.78
CA PHE A 397 13.23 -7.58 -4.91
C PHE A 397 13.64 -7.86 -3.47
N ALA A 398 14.82 -7.37 -3.07
CA ALA A 398 15.25 -7.28 -1.67
C ALA A 398 15.08 -5.85 -1.13
N CYS A 399 14.95 -5.67 0.19
CA CYS A 399 14.94 -4.33 0.80
C CYS A 399 16.39 -3.88 1.05
N GLU A 400 16.82 -2.81 0.39
CA GLU A 400 18.21 -2.31 0.37
C GLU A 400 18.20 -0.79 0.61
N PRO A 401 19.04 -0.22 1.50
CA PRO A 401 19.12 1.21 1.74
C PRO A 401 20.10 1.93 0.80
N GLN A 402 19.87 3.22 0.54
CA GLN A 402 20.78 4.09 -0.22
C GLN A 402 21.68 4.89 0.73
N THR A 403 22.98 4.96 0.46
CA THR A 403 23.91 5.87 1.16
C THR A 403 23.90 7.27 0.54
N ALA A 404 23.51 8.28 1.33
CA ALA A 404 23.88 9.67 1.06
C ALA A 404 25.36 9.88 1.42
N TYR A 405 26.18 10.23 0.44
CA TYR A 405 27.57 10.63 0.66
C TYR A 405 27.59 11.95 1.46
N LEU A 406 27.92 11.89 2.75
CA LEU A 406 28.42 13.06 3.47
C LEU A 406 29.87 13.29 3.02
N GLU A 407 30.07 14.25 2.10
CA GLU A 407 31.39 14.81 1.85
C GLU A 407 31.97 15.30 3.19
N CYS A 408 33.03 14.61 3.64
CA CYS A 408 33.86 15.09 4.72
C CYS A 408 34.41 16.47 4.28
N PRO A 409 34.25 17.56 5.07
CA PRO A 409 34.85 18.82 4.72
C PRO A 409 36.35 18.62 4.66
N LYS A 410 36.91 18.68 3.44
CA LYS A 410 38.33 18.90 3.26
C LYS A 410 38.61 20.34 3.71
N ASP A 411 39.73 20.48 4.40
CA ASP A 411 40.39 21.74 4.77
C ASP A 411 39.98 22.37 6.10
N VAL A 412 40.59 21.87 7.18
CA VAL A 412 41.29 22.74 8.13
C VAL A 412 42.69 22.14 8.31
N GLN A 413 43.64 22.63 7.52
CA GLN A 413 45.05 22.62 7.90
C GLN A 413 45.26 23.71 8.95
N ASP A 414 46.06 23.35 9.94
CA ASP A 414 46.60 24.11 11.09
C ASP A 414 45.69 24.36 12.31
#